data_AF-A0A538KUF1-F1
#
_entry.id   AF-A0A538KUF1-F1
#
_cell.length_a   1.000
_cell.length_b   1.000
_cell.length_c   1.000
_cell.angle_alpha   90.00
_cell.angle_beta   90.00
_cell.angle_gamma   90.00
#
_symmetry.space_group_name_H-M   'P 1'
#
loop_
_entity.id
_entity.type
_entity.pdbx_description
1 polymer ?
#
loop_
_entity_poly.entity_id
_entity_poly.type
_entity_poly.pdbx_seq_one_letter_code
_entity_poly.pdbx_strand_id
1 'polypeptide(L)' 'MARRPDPTSLVAGLAIAAFGVVLLLDATGTLDLRFAALAPLACGVVGVILLASGLTRRD' A
#
# COMPACT_ATOMS: atom_id res chain seq x y z
N MET A 1 -19.91 17.49 -13.08
CA MET A 1 -18.94 17.70 -12.00
C MET A 1 -17.86 16.61 -12.11
N ALA A 2 -16.83 16.79 -12.93
CA ALA A 2 -15.76 15.80 -13.01
C ALA A 2 -14.91 15.93 -11.72
N ARG A 3 -15.08 14.99 -10.79
CA ARG A 3 -14.30 14.95 -9.56
C ARG A 3 -12.87 14.62 -9.95
N ARG A 4 -11.94 15.57 -9.81
CA ARG A 4 -10.51 15.28 -10.00
C ARG A 4 -10.16 14.12 -9.06
N PRO A 5 -9.53 13.04 -9.58
CA PRO A 5 -9.13 11.94 -8.73
C PRO A 5 -8.13 12.46 -7.70
N ASP A 6 -8.35 12.18 -6.42
CA ASP A 6 -7.40 12.59 -5.40
C ASP A 6 -6.20 11.62 -5.43
N PRO A 7 -4.99 12.14 -5.64
CA PRO A 7 -3.81 11.30 -5.79
C PRO A 7 -3.53 10.46 -4.55
N THR A 8 -3.90 10.96 -3.36
CA THR A 8 -3.74 10.26 -2.09
C THR A 8 -4.57 8.98 -2.01
N SER A 9 -5.87 9.01 -2.35
CA SER A 9 -6.70 7.80 -2.34
C SER A 9 -6.30 6.83 -3.45
N LEU A 10 -5.81 7.33 -4.59
CA LEU A 10 -5.23 6.48 -5.64
C LEU A 10 -4.02 5.70 -5.12
N VAL A 11 -3.09 6.37 -4.46
CA VAL A 11 -1.90 5.73 -3.88
C VAL A 11 -2.30 4.80 -2.74
N ALA A 12 -3.26 5.18 -1.89
CA ALA A 12 -3.73 4.32 -0.82
C ALA A 12 -4.38 3.04 -1.36
N GLY A 13 -5.26 3.15 -2.34
CA GLY A 13 -5.88 2.01 -2.99
C GLY A 13 -4.85 1.10 -3.67
N LEU A 14 -3.88 1.68 -4.37
CA LEU A 14 -2.81 0.93 -5.02
C LEU A 14 -1.92 0.19 -4.00
N ALA A 15 -1.56 0.84 -2.90
CA ALA A 15 -0.75 0.25 -1.85
C ALA A 15 -1.49 -0.92 -1.16
N ILE A 16 -2.79 -0.77 -0.90
CA ILE A 16 -3.63 -1.84 -0.34
C ILE A 16 -3.76 -3.00 -1.33
N ALA A 17 -3.98 -2.72 -2.61
CA ALA A 17 -4.07 -3.76 -3.65
C ALA A 17 -2.76 -4.56 -3.76
N ALA A 18 -1.61 -3.86 -3.79
CA ALA A 18 -0.29 -4.50 -3.81
C ALA A 18 -0.05 -5.35 -2.55
N PHE A 19 -0.42 -4.85 -1.37
CA PHE A 19 -0.33 -5.60 -0.12
C PHE A 19 -1.18 -6.88 -0.16
N GLY A 20 -2.43 -6.78 -0.65
CA GLY A 20 -3.32 -7.92 -0.81
C GLY A 20 -2.78 -8.96 -1.79
N VAL A 21 -2.16 -8.54 -2.91
CA VAL A 21 -1.49 -9.45 -3.85
C VAL A 21 -0.36 -10.20 -3.17
N VAL A 22 0.48 -9.53 -2.37
CA VAL A 22 1.54 -10.20 -1.62
C VAL A 22 0.99 -11.25 -0.65
N LEU A 23 -0.08 -10.91 0.08
CA LEU A 23 -0.75 -11.86 0.98
C LEU A 23 -1.37 -13.05 0.23
N LEU A 24 -1.88 -12.82 -0.98
CA LEU A 24 -2.43 -13.89 -1.81
C LEU A 24 -1.33 -14.83 -2.33
N LEU A 25 -0.17 -14.28 -2.72
CA LEU A 25 0.99 -15.10 -3.08
C LEU A 25 1.53 -15.89 -1.88
N ASP A 26 1.54 -15.31 -0.69
CA ASP A 26 1.87 -16.01 0.55
C ASP A 26 0.91 -17.17 0.82
N ALA A 27 -0.40 -16.90 0.77
CA ALA A 27 -1.42 -17.91 1.03
C ALA A 27 -1.43 -19.05 0.00
N THR A 28 -0.97 -18.79 -1.23
CA THR A 28 -0.79 -19.83 -2.27
C THR A 28 0.51 -20.62 -2.13
N GLY A 29 1.33 -20.32 -1.11
CA GLY A 29 2.60 -20.99 -0.85
C GLY A 29 3.69 -20.67 -1.87
N THR A 30 3.51 -19.60 -2.65
CA THR A 30 4.50 -19.16 -3.64
C THR A 30 5.55 -18.22 -3.05
N LEU A 31 5.21 -17.51 -1.96
CA LEU A 31 6.16 -16.87 -1.07
C LEU A 31 6.05 -17.47 0.33
N ASP A 32 7.19 -17.68 0.97
CA ASP A 32 7.27 -18.04 2.39
C ASP A 32 7.46 -16.75 3.18
N LEU A 33 6.39 -15.93 3.36
CA LEU A 33 6.49 -14.74 4.22
C LEU A 33 6.42 -15.18 5.68
N ARG A 34 7.58 -15.51 6.26
CA ARG A 34 7.73 -15.57 7.72
C ARG A 34 7.19 -14.26 8.33
N PHE A 35 6.56 -14.32 9.52
CA PHE A 35 6.09 -13.15 10.28
C PHE A 35 7.07 -11.97 10.34
N ALA A 36 8.38 -12.23 10.24
CA ALA A 36 9.44 -11.23 10.14
C ALA A 36 9.34 -10.30 8.90
N ALA A 37 8.74 -10.75 7.81
CA ALA A 37 8.57 -9.98 6.57
C ALA A 37 7.21 -9.24 6.51
N LEU A 38 6.15 -9.75 7.15
CA LEU A 38 4.83 -9.12 7.15
C LEU A 38 4.79 -7.77 7.86
N ALA A 39 5.40 -7.67 9.04
CA ALA A 39 5.47 -6.44 9.82
C ALA A 39 6.15 -5.27 9.07
N PRO A 40 7.36 -5.44 8.48
CA PRO A 40 7.98 -4.37 7.70
C PRO A 40 7.19 -4.03 6.43
N LEU A 41 6.49 -4.99 5.84
CA LEU A 41 5.66 -4.76 4.65
C LEU A 41 4.44 -3.89 4.99
N ALA A 42 3.78 -4.16 6.13
CA ALA A 42 2.70 -3.31 6.63
C ALA A 42 3.19 -1.89 6.96
N CYS A 43 4.36 -1.76 7.61
CA CYS A 43 4.99 -0.45 7.83
C CYS A 43 5.30 0.28 6.52
N GLY A 44 5.75 -0.43 5.48
CA GLY A 44 5.97 0.12 4.15
C GLY A 44 4.70 0.69 3.52
N VAL A 45 3.59 -0.05 3.60
CA VAL A 45 2.27 0.43 3.13
C VAL A 45 1.86 1.71 3.84
N VAL A 46 1.95 1.73 5.18
CA VAL A 46 1.63 2.93 5.98
C VAL A 46 2.54 4.10 5.60
N GLY A 47 3.84 3.85 5.44
CA GLY A 47 4.82 4.85 5.03
C GLY A 47 4.48 5.48 3.68
N VAL A 48 4.18 4.67 2.65
CA VAL A 48 3.80 5.16 1.32
C VAL A 48 2.54 6.02 1.36
N ILE A 49 1.52 5.62 2.13
CA ILE A 49 0.28 6.38 2.29
C ILE A 49 0.55 7.73 2.95
N LEU A 50 1.35 7.77 4.01
CA LEU A 50 1.72 9.00 4.70
C LEU A 50 2.55 9.92 3.80
N LEU A 51 3.46 9.36 3.01
CA LEU A 51 4.32 10.10 2.09
C LEU A 51 3.50 10.76 0.98
N ALA A 52 2.56 10.02 0.38
CA ALA A 52 1.62 10.56 -0.61
C ALA A 52 0.70 11.63 -0.01
N SER A 53 0.18 11.40 1.20
CA SER A 53 -0.63 12.40 1.92
C SER A 53 0.15 13.68 2.20
N GLY A 54 1.43 13.56 2.60
CA GLY A 54 2.29 14.69 2.88
C GLY A 54 2.71 15.47 1.63
N LEU A 55 2.92 14.79 0.50
CA LEU A 55 3.22 15.42 -0.79
C LEU A 55 2.01 16.19 -1.32
N THR A 56 0.82 15.57 -1.36
CA THR A 56 -0.43 16.22 -1.79
C THR A 56 -0.79 17.45 -0.94
N ARG A 57 -0.33 17.51 0.32
CA ARG A 57 -0.57 18.65 1.22
C ARG A 57 0.46 19.77 1.09
N ARG A 58 1.60 19.51 0.43
CA ARG A 58 2.65 20.51 0.18
C ARG A 58 2.49 21.25 -1.15
N ASP A 59 1.77 20.65 -2.10
CA ASP A 59 1.26 21.32 -3.31
C ASP A 59 0.01 22.17 -3.01
#